data_AF-A0A1B8U090-F1
#
_entry.id   AF-A0A1B8U090-F1
#
_cell.length_a   1.000
_cell.length_b   1.000
_cell.length_c   1.000
_cell.angle_alpha   90.00
_cell.angle_beta   90.00
_cell.angle_gamma   90.00
#
_symmetry.space_group_name_H-M   'P 1'
#
loop_
_entity.id
_entity.type
_entity.pdbx_description
1 polymer ?
#
loop_
_entity_poly.entity_id
_entity_poly.type
_entity_poly.pdbx_seq_one_letter_code
_entity_poly.pdbx_strand_id
1 'polypeptide(L)'
;MDNLHEKKLQKAKQKVEEIKKFYKHVITYVLVNLFLTFVWTFSFKIFGDLVFSNQYNSEGFKHIPFWLVWGIFLLFDALKTFGFITFFDKKWEEKKIEEYMKESDNL
;
A
#
# COMPACT_ATOMS: atom_id res chain seq x y z
N MET A 1 34.61 -14.14 -2.79
CA MET A 1 34.01 -12.99 -2.07
C MET A 1 33.00 -12.23 -2.93
N ASP A 2 33.05 -12.36 -4.25
CA ASP A 2 32.17 -11.61 -5.19
C ASP A 2 30.68 -11.95 -5.08
N ASN A 3 30.34 -13.24 -4.86
CA ASN A 3 28.96 -13.70 -4.71
C ASN A 3 28.18 -13.05 -3.54
N LEU A 4 28.86 -12.58 -2.49
CA LEU A 4 28.20 -11.95 -1.34
C LEU A 4 27.77 -10.51 -1.65
N HIS A 5 28.62 -9.77 -2.38
CA HIS A 5 28.30 -8.42 -2.82
C HIS A 5 27.17 -8.42 -3.86
N GLU A 6 27.17 -9.36 -4.79
CA GLU A 6 26.08 -9.51 -5.76
C GLU A 6 24.74 -9.85 -5.10
N LYS A 7 24.72 -10.78 -4.13
CA LYS A 7 23.51 -11.08 -3.36
C LYS A 7 22.98 -9.87 -2.58
N LYS A 8 23.86 -9.07 -1.97
CA LYS A 8 23.46 -7.83 -1.27
C LYS A 8 22.89 -6.80 -2.23
N LEU A 9 23.50 -6.63 -3.41
CA LEU A 9 23.02 -5.72 -4.45
C LEU A 9 21.66 -6.15 -5.02
N GLN A 10 21.47 -7.44 -5.28
CA GLN A 10 20.16 -7.95 -5.72
C GLN A 10 19.06 -7.71 -4.69
N LYS A 11 19.33 -7.97 -3.41
CA LYS A 11 18.38 -7.68 -2.32
C LYS A 11 18.03 -6.19 -2.24
N ALA A 12 19.01 -5.30 -2.43
CA ALA A 12 18.76 -3.87 -2.46
C ALA A 12 17.91 -3.46 -3.67
N LYS A 13 18.19 -4.02 -4.86
CA LYS A 13 17.40 -3.78 -6.08
C LYS A 13 15.94 -4.24 -5.94
N GLN A 14 15.70 -5.43 -5.37
CA GLN A 14 14.35 -5.94 -5.13
C GLN A 14 13.54 -5.00 -4.24
N LYS A 15 14.14 -4.51 -3.15
CA LYS A 15 13.49 -3.53 -2.26
C LYS A 15 13.10 -2.24 -2.98
N VAL A 16 13.99 -1.71 -3.83
CA VAL A 16 13.70 -0.49 -4.60
C VAL A 16 12.55 -0.72 -5.58
N GLU A 17 12.49 -1.90 -6.20
CA GLU A 17 11.44 -2.24 -7.15
C GLU A 17 10.07 -2.40 -6.47
N GLU A 18 10.01 -2.97 -5.27
CA GLU A 18 8.81 -3.02 -4.44
C GLU A 18 8.31 -1.63 -4.06
N ILE A 19 9.20 -0.75 -3.60
CA ILE A 19 8.88 0.65 -3.28
C ILE A 19 8.34 1.39 -4.51
N LYS A 20 8.94 1.15 -5.68
CA LYS A 20 8.49 1.77 -6.94
C LYS A 20 7.08 1.32 -7.34
N LYS A 21 6.74 0.04 -7.13
CA LYS A 21 5.38 -0.48 -7.38
C LYS A 21 4.34 0.16 -6.44
N PHE A 22 4.66 0.27 -5.15
CA PHE A 22 3.81 0.97 -4.18
C PHE A 22 3.56 2.43 -4.56
N TYR A 23 4.62 3.17 -4.92
CA TYR A 23 4.49 4.55 -5.35
C TYR A 23 3.56 4.71 -6.55
N LYS A 24 3.57 3.76 -7.49
CA LYS A 24 2.64 3.78 -8.63
C LYS A 24 1.18 3.74 -8.16
N HIS A 25 0.85 2.89 -7.18
CA HIS A 25 -0.50 2.80 -6.62
C HIS A 25 -0.91 4.08 -5.88
N VAL A 26 -0.02 4.62 -5.06
CA VAL A 26 -0.24 5.89 -4.34
C VAL A 26 -0.46 7.04 -5.32
N ILE A 27 0.38 7.16 -6.36
CA ILE A 27 0.26 8.20 -7.39
C ILE A 27 -1.07 8.08 -8.12
N THR A 28 -1.48 6.87 -8.52
CA THR A 28 -2.80 6.65 -9.14
C THR A 28 -3.94 7.07 -8.21
N TYR A 29 -3.88 6.72 -6.92
CA TYR A 29 -4.89 7.14 -5.95
C TYR A 29 -4.96 8.67 -5.81
N VAL A 30 -3.81 9.33 -5.68
CA VAL A 30 -3.74 10.80 -5.57
C VAL A 30 -4.29 11.45 -6.84
N LEU A 31 -3.92 10.98 -8.02
CA LEU A 31 -4.42 11.49 -9.30
C LEU A 31 -5.94 11.32 -9.44
N VAL A 32 -6.49 10.16 -9.08
CA VAL A 32 -7.95 9.92 -9.14
C VAL A 32 -8.69 10.83 -8.16
N ASN A 33 -8.18 11.00 -6.93
CA ASN A 33 -8.81 11.89 -5.94
C ASN A 33 -8.72 13.36 -6.37
N LEU A 34 -7.58 13.80 -6.90
CA LEU A 34 -7.43 15.14 -7.48
C LEU A 34 -8.38 15.34 -8.65
N PHE A 35 -8.52 14.35 -9.53
CA PHE A 35 -9.45 14.42 -10.64
C PHE A 35 -10.90 14.49 -10.17
N LEU A 36 -11.30 13.66 -9.20
CA LEU A 36 -12.65 13.68 -8.63
C LEU A 36 -12.96 15.02 -7.94
N THR A 37 -12.04 15.54 -7.13
CA THR A 37 -12.21 16.82 -6.44
C THR A 37 -12.22 17.99 -7.42
N PHE A 38 -11.39 17.93 -8.47
CA PHE A 38 -11.37 18.91 -9.54
C PHE A 38 -12.68 18.89 -10.33
N VAL A 39 -13.13 17.72 -10.81
CA VAL A 39 -14.41 17.56 -11.51
C VAL A 39 -15.56 17.99 -10.62
N TRP A 40 -15.59 17.58 -9.35
CA TRP A 40 -16.67 17.95 -8.44
C TRP A 40 -16.70 19.46 -8.18
N THR A 41 -15.55 20.08 -7.86
CA THR A 41 -15.46 21.53 -7.63
C THR A 41 -15.78 22.31 -8.90
N PHE A 42 -15.31 21.87 -10.06
CA PHE A 42 -15.50 22.53 -11.34
C PHE A 42 -16.94 22.38 -11.84
N SER A 43 -17.52 21.18 -11.78
CA SER A 43 -18.95 20.95 -12.07
C SER A 43 -19.84 21.73 -11.09
N PHE A 44 -19.54 21.72 -9.79
CA PHE A 44 -20.29 22.51 -8.81
C PHE A 44 -20.21 24.02 -9.11
N LYS A 45 -19.04 24.51 -9.55
CA LYS A 45 -18.85 25.92 -9.94
C LYS A 45 -19.58 26.29 -11.23
N ILE A 46 -19.75 25.37 -12.18
CA ILE A 46 -20.52 25.60 -13.42
C ILE A 46 -22.04 25.58 -13.18
N PHE A 47 -22.53 24.78 -12.23
CA PHE A 47 -23.97 24.56 -11.98
C PHE A 47 -24.55 25.39 -10.82
N GLY A 48 -23.90 26.47 -10.39
CA GLY A 48 -24.24 27.21 -9.17
C GLY A 48 -25.72 27.65 -9.01
N ASP A 49 -26.48 26.89 -8.22
CA ASP A 49 -27.40 27.30 -7.13
C ASP A 49 -27.95 26.10 -6.32
N LEU A 50 -27.39 24.90 -6.50
CA LEU A 50 -27.70 23.76 -5.63
C LEU A 50 -26.52 23.52 -4.72
N VAL A 51 -26.54 24.21 -3.58
CA VAL A 51 -25.81 23.76 -2.39
C VAL A 51 -26.36 22.36 -2.09
N PHE A 52 -25.71 21.33 -2.62
CA PHE A 52 -25.76 20.00 -2.02
C PHE A 52 -25.08 20.18 -0.67
N SER A 53 -25.90 20.66 0.27
CA SER A 53 -25.57 20.63 1.66
C SER A 53 -25.26 19.17 1.95
N ASN A 54 -24.00 18.88 2.25
CA ASN A 54 -23.64 17.79 3.13
C ASN A 54 -24.23 18.05 4.53
N GLN A 55 -25.48 18.51 4.63
CA GLN A 55 -26.31 18.23 5.77
C GLN A 55 -26.47 16.72 5.73
N TYR A 56 -25.61 16.06 6.50
CA TYR A 56 -26.01 15.09 7.49
C TYR A 56 -27.53 14.97 7.58
N ASN A 57 -28.12 14.24 6.62
CA ASN A 57 -29.49 13.83 6.72
C ASN A 57 -29.56 12.84 7.87
N SER A 58 -30.53 13.07 8.73
CA SER A 58 -30.82 12.48 10.03
C SER A 58 -31.01 10.94 10.07
N GLU A 59 -30.54 10.18 9.08
CA GLU A 59 -30.91 8.77 8.89
C GLU A 59 -29.72 7.87 8.53
N GLY A 60 -28.68 7.91 9.37
CA GLY A 60 -27.71 6.83 9.48
C GLY A 60 -26.65 6.76 8.38
N PHE A 61 -25.39 6.78 8.82
CA PHE A 61 -24.22 6.42 8.03
C PHE A 61 -24.39 5.02 7.42
N LYS A 62 -24.88 4.92 6.17
CA LYS A 62 -25.06 3.63 5.48
C LYS A 62 -24.03 3.36 4.38
N HIS A 63 -23.18 4.34 4.05
CA HIS A 63 -22.16 4.15 3.02
C HIS A 63 -20.78 4.42 3.60
N ILE A 64 -19.97 3.36 3.67
CA ILE A 64 -18.52 3.52 3.82
C ILE A 64 -18.08 4.30 2.59
N PRO A 65 -17.53 5.51 2.76
CA PRO A 65 -17.07 6.27 1.63
C PRO A 65 -16.00 5.48 0.89
N PHE A 66 -16.10 5.41 -0.43
CA PHE A 66 -15.15 4.63 -1.24
C PHE A 66 -13.69 5.04 -0.94
N TRP A 67 -13.43 6.32 -0.66
CA TRP A 67 -12.11 6.79 -0.25
C TRP A 67 -11.58 6.18 1.07
N LEU A 68 -12.43 5.79 2.02
CA LEU A 68 -11.99 5.07 3.23
C LEU A 68 -11.54 3.63 2.92
N VAL A 69 -12.25 2.92 2.03
CA VAL A 69 -11.87 1.56 1.61
C VAL A 69 -10.53 1.58 0.87
N TRP A 70 -10.35 2.53 -0.05
CA TRP A 70 -9.10 2.71 -0.77
C TRP A 70 -7.96 3.17 0.14
N GLY A 71 -8.25 3.98 1.18
CA GLY A 71 -7.29 4.36 2.21
C GLY A 71 -6.78 3.16 3.01
N ILE A 72 -7.66 2.23 3.39
CA ILE A 72 -7.29 0.98 4.08
C ILE A 72 -6.44 0.08 3.18
N PHE A 73 -6.80 -0.04 1.89
CA PHE A 73 -6.02 -0.80 0.92
C PHE A 73 -4.59 -0.24 0.77
N LEU A 74 -4.45 1.08 0.65
CA LEU A 74 -3.13 1.74 0.62
C LEU A 74 -2.35 1.55 1.92
N LEU A 75 -3.02 1.55 3.07
CA LEU A 75 -2.38 1.30 4.36
C LEU A 75 -1.80 -0.12 4.42
N PHE A 76 -2.54 -1.12 3.96
CA PHE A 76 -2.05 -2.49 3.85
C PHE A 76 -0.89 -2.63 2.86
N ASP A 77 -0.98 -1.98 1.69
CA ASP A 77 0.09 -2.00 0.69
C ASP A 77 1.36 -1.30 1.25
N ALA A 78 1.19 -0.19 1.99
CA ALA A 78 2.29 0.50 2.67
C ALA A 78 2.94 -0.39 3.73
N LEU A 79 2.15 -1.04 4.61
CA LEU A 79 2.67 -1.94 5.63
C LEU A 79 3.44 -3.12 5.02
N LYS A 80 3.00 -3.61 3.86
CA LYS A 80 3.70 -4.64 3.08
C LYS A 80 5.01 -4.13 2.49
N THR A 81 5.00 -2.97 1.84
CA THR A 81 6.18 -2.39 1.17
C THR A 81 7.25 -1.89 2.14
N PHE A 82 6.86 -1.26 3.25
CA PHE A 82 7.80 -0.82 4.29
C PHE A 82 8.32 -1.98 5.15
N GLY A 83 7.83 -3.19 4.91
CA GLY A 83 8.39 -4.40 5.49
C GLY A 83 7.94 -4.69 6.91
N PHE A 84 6.86 -4.06 7.38
CA PHE A 84 6.36 -4.29 8.75
C PHE A 84 5.79 -5.71 8.90
N ILE A 85 5.13 -6.23 7.84
CA ILE A 85 4.74 -7.65 7.74
C ILE A 85 5.95 -8.53 7.39
N THR A 86 6.85 -8.06 6.52
CA THR A 86 7.99 -8.85 6.00
C THR A 86 9.09 -9.06 7.04
N PHE A 87 9.12 -8.28 8.12
CA PHE A 87 10.01 -8.52 9.26
C PHE A 87 9.61 -9.78 10.05
N PHE A 88 8.31 -10.05 10.16
CA PHE A 88 7.82 -11.31 10.74
C PHE A 88 8.17 -12.50 9.85
N ASP A 89 8.04 -12.32 8.53
CA ASP A 89 8.34 -13.35 7.53
C ASP A 89 9.82 -13.74 7.51
N LYS A 90 10.73 -12.75 7.62
CA LYS A 90 12.17 -13.01 7.70
C LYS A 90 12.58 -13.83 8.92
N LYS A 91 12.00 -13.58 10.09
CA LYS A 91 12.27 -14.38 11.30
C LYS A 91 11.81 -15.82 11.12
N TRP A 92 10.70 -16.03 10.41
CA TRP A 92 10.19 -17.37 10.12
C TRP A 92 11.06 -18.08 9.08
N GLU A 93 11.47 -17.39 8.00
CA GLU A 93 12.42 -17.93 7.01
C GLU A 93 13.74 -18.35 7.66
N GLU A 94 14.30 -17.49 8.52
CA GLU A 94 15.57 -17.75 9.19
C GLU A 94 15.47 -18.97 10.12
N LYS A 95 14.34 -19.13 10.83
CA LYS A 95 14.06 -20.30 11.65
C LYS A 95 13.91 -21.58 10.83
N LYS A 96 13.27 -21.49 9.64
CA LYS A 96 13.13 -22.63 8.74
C LYS A 96 14.45 -23.07 8.13
N ILE A 97 15.31 -22.11 7.74
CA ILE A 97 16.66 -22.42 7.24
C ILE A 97 17.49 -23.12 8.33
N GLU A 98 17.38 -22.69 9.58
CA GLU A 98 18.05 -23.34 10.71
C GLU A 98 17.54 -24.77 10.95
N GLU A 99 16.23 -25.01 10.86
CA GLU A 99 15.64 -26.36 10.92
C GLU A 99 16.18 -27.26 9.80
N TYR A 100 16.21 -26.78 8.54
CA TYR A 100 16.74 -27.55 7.42
C TYR A 100 18.24 -27.86 7.54
N MET A 101 19.06 -26.94 8.07
CA MET A 101 20.49 -27.20 8.31
C MET A 101 20.70 -28.26 9.40
N LYS A 102 19.92 -28.21 10.48
CA LYS A 102 19.98 -29.24 11.54
C LYS A 102 19.51 -30.59 11.02
N GLU A 103 18.52 -30.64 10.15
CA GLU A 103 18.03 -31.91 9.59
C GLU A 103 19.01 -32.52 8.59
N SER A 104 19.75 -31.70 7.83
CA SER A 104 20.82 -32.19 6.94
C SER A 104 22.08 -32.64 7.67
N ASP A 105 22.43 -32.02 8.81
CA ASP A 105 23.63 -32.40 9.60
C ASP A 105 23.39 -33.66 10.46
N ASN A 106 22.13 -34.05 10.69
CA ASN A 106 21.77 -35.25 11.44
C ASN A 106 21.50 -36.48 10.55
N LEU A 107 21.78 -36.38 9.25
CA LEU A 107 21.71 -37.45 8.23
C LEU A 107 23.13 -37.82 7.75
#